data_AF-A0A3D2UEX4-F1
#
_entry.id   AF-A0A3D2UEX4-F1
#
_cell.length_a   1.000
_cell.length_b   1.000
_cell.length_c   1.000
_cell.angle_alpha   90.00
_cell.angle_beta   90.00
_cell.angle_gamma   90.00
#
_symmetry.space_group_name_H-M   'P 1'
#
loop_
_entity.id
_entity.type
_entity.pdbx_description
1 polymer ?
#
loop_
_entity_poly.entity_id
_entity_poly.type
_entity_poly.pdbx_seq_one_letter_code
_entity_poly.pdbx_strand_id
1 'polypeptide(L)'
;MICLHFHTAGESHGKALTALLEGIPAGLGLDVARDVDPELARRQRGYGRGRRMQIEKDHVELLSGVRLGETLGSPISMVIRNRDWENWT
;
A
#
# COMPACT_ATOMS: atom_id res chain seq x y z
N MET A 1 11.98 2.64 23.92
CA MET A 1 10.98 3.51 23.25
C MET A 1 10.67 2.87 21.92
N ILE A 2 9.39 2.61 21.61
CA ILE A 2 8.99 2.09 20.30
C ILE A 2 9.06 3.26 19.31
N CYS A 3 9.79 3.09 18.21
CA CYS A 3 9.92 4.08 17.15
C CYS A 3 9.23 3.56 15.89
N LEU A 4 8.52 4.44 15.19
CA LEU A 4 7.91 4.11 13.90
C LEU A 4 9.00 4.00 12.83
N HIS A 5 9.09 2.84 12.18
CA HIS A 5 10.00 2.60 11.07
C HIS A 5 9.22 2.03 9.89
N PHE A 6 9.65 2.36 8.67
CA PHE A 6 9.10 1.74 7.48
C PHE A 6 10.13 1.57 6.37
N HIS A 7 9.94 0.53 5.58
CA HIS A 7 10.71 0.20 4.40
C HIS A 7 9.78 -0.01 3.21
N THR A 8 10.23 0.37 2.02
CA THR A 8 9.51 0.14 0.77
C THR A 8 10.42 -0.58 -0.23
N ALA A 9 9.86 -1.45 -1.05
CA ALA A 9 10.58 -2.12 -2.13
C ALA A 9 9.70 -2.29 -3.38
N GLY A 10 10.35 -2.56 -4.51
CA GLY A 10 9.71 -2.85 -5.79
C GLY A 10 10.05 -1.85 -6.90
N GLU A 11 9.84 -2.29 -8.13
CA GLU A 11 10.17 -1.57 -9.35
C GLU A 11 8.91 -1.07 -10.07
N SER A 12 9.03 0.02 -10.83
CA SER A 12 7.90 0.61 -11.59
C SER A 12 7.27 -0.33 -12.62
N HIS A 13 8.02 -1.34 -13.08
CA HIS A 13 7.57 -2.39 -14.00
C HIS A 13 7.82 -3.79 -13.42
N GLY A 14 8.04 -3.90 -12.11
CA GLY A 14 8.13 -5.19 -11.41
C GLY A 14 6.75 -5.80 -11.18
N LYS A 15 6.68 -6.94 -10.48
CA LYS A 15 5.41 -7.62 -10.18
C LYS A 15 4.53 -6.84 -9.19
N ALA A 16 5.14 -6.17 -8.23
CA ALA A 16 4.44 -5.47 -7.16
C ALA A 16 5.37 -4.46 -6.47
N LEU A 17 4.76 -3.53 -5.75
CA LEU A 17 5.39 -2.69 -4.74
C LEU A 17 5.02 -3.23 -3.36
N THR A 18 5.95 -3.15 -2.41
CA THR A 18 5.73 -3.58 -1.02
C THR A 18 6.10 -2.48 -0.05
N ALA A 19 5.42 -2.46 1.11
CA ALA A 19 5.79 -1.65 2.25
C ALA A 19 5.71 -2.48 3.54
N LEU A 20 6.70 -2.32 4.40
CA LEU A 20 6.74 -2.92 5.73
C LEU A 20 6.80 -1.80 6.75
N LEU A 21 5.84 -1.75 7.67
CA LEU A 21 5.74 -0.77 8.75
C LEU A 21 5.90 -1.48 10.10
N GLU A 22 6.72 -0.91 10.98
CA GLU A 22 7.03 -1.44 12.31
C GLU A 22 6.88 -0.36 13.38
N GLY A 23 6.56 -0.77 14.60
CA GLY A 23 6.39 0.15 15.73
C GLY A 23 5.02 0.81 15.83
N ILE A 24 4.03 0.33 15.06
CA ILE A 24 2.63 0.72 15.20
C ILE A 24 2.06 0.05 16.47
N PRO A 25 1.40 0.77 17.39
CA PRO A 25 0.78 0.16 18.56
C PRO A 25 -0.44 -0.69 18.17
N ALA A 26 -0.78 -1.68 18.99
CA ALA A 26 -1.99 -2.48 18.83
C ALA A 26 -3.27 -1.69 19.16
N GLY A 27 -4.39 -2.06 18.54
CA GLY A 27 -5.72 -1.49 18.81
C GLY A 27 -6.04 -0.19 18.04
N LEU A 28 -5.24 0.18 17.03
CA LEU A 28 -5.61 1.26 16.13
C LEU A 28 -6.52 0.73 15.04
N GLY A 29 -7.64 1.40 14.81
CA GLY A 29 -8.53 1.11 13.69
C GLY A 29 -7.84 1.39 12.36
N LEU A 30 -7.84 0.41 11.46
CA LEU A 30 -7.30 0.51 10.11
C LEU A 30 -8.17 -0.28 9.13
N ASP A 31 -8.79 0.44 8.21
CA ASP A 31 -9.56 -0.10 7.10
C ASP A 31 -8.98 0.41 5.77
N VAL A 32 -8.66 -0.50 4.85
CA VAL A 32 -7.99 -0.14 3.60
C VAL A 32 -8.84 0.78 2.74
N ALA A 33 -10.13 0.48 2.62
CA ALA A 33 -11.04 1.22 1.74
C ALA A 33 -11.28 2.65 2.25
N ARG A 34 -11.35 2.84 3.56
CA ARG A 34 -11.51 4.14 4.19
C ARG A 34 -10.21 4.92 4.30
N ASP A 35 -9.12 4.27 4.71
CA ASP A 35 -7.92 4.97 5.20
C ASP A 35 -6.77 5.00 4.19
N VAL A 36 -6.71 4.06 3.21
CA VAL A 36 -5.56 3.95 2.28
C VAL A 36 -5.95 4.19 0.83
N ASP A 37 -7.03 3.58 0.34
CA ASP A 37 -7.47 3.71 -1.04
C ASP A 37 -7.70 5.17 -1.49
N PRO A 38 -8.24 6.09 -0.66
CA PRO A 38 -8.36 7.50 -1.04
C PRO A 38 -7.00 8.17 -1.28
N GLU A 39 -5.99 7.82 -0.49
CA GLU A 39 -4.63 8.38 -0.62
C GLU A 39 -3.93 7.85 -1.88
N LEU A 40 -4.12 6.57 -2.20
CA LEU A 40 -3.67 6.00 -3.46
C LEU A 40 -4.34 6.69 -4.66
N ALA A 41 -5.66 6.89 -4.60
CA ALA A 41 -6.40 7.59 -5.65
C ALA A 41 -5.97 9.06 -5.79
N ARG A 42 -5.60 9.74 -4.69
CA ARG A 42 -5.06 11.10 -4.73
C ARG A 42 -3.72 11.16 -5.47
N ARG A 43 -2.84 10.17 -5.29
CA ARG A 43 -1.53 10.08 -5.96
C ARG A 43 -1.64 9.99 -7.49
N GLN A 44 -2.72 9.39 -7.98
CA GLN A 44 -2.97 9.21 -9.41
C GLN A 44 -3.50 10.49 -10.10
N ARG A 45 -3.91 11.50 -9.32
CA ARG A 45 -4.42 12.78 -9.82
C ARG A 45 -3.30 13.79 -10.04
N GLY A 46 -3.49 14.72 -10.98
CA GLY A 46 -2.59 15.84 -11.24
C GLY A 46 -2.32 16.09 -12.72
N TYR A 47 -2.25 17.36 -13.11
CA TYR A 47 -1.94 17.77 -14.48
C TYR A 47 -0.55 17.22 -14.89
N GLY A 48 -0.47 16.62 -16.09
CA GLY A 48 0.76 15.98 -16.59
C GLY A 48 0.95 14.50 -16.20
N ARG A 49 0.05 13.91 -15.41
CA ARG A 49 0.06 12.45 -15.15
C ARG A 49 -0.37 11.68 -16.41
N GLY A 50 0.43 10.69 -16.81
CA GLY A 50 0.23 9.93 -18.05
C GLY A 50 -1.02 9.05 -18.05
N ARG A 51 -1.39 8.53 -19.23
CA ARG A 51 -2.59 7.68 -19.46
C ARG A 51 -2.68 6.47 -18.52
N ARG A 52 -1.54 5.89 -18.10
CA ARG A 52 -1.49 4.74 -17.18
C ARG A 52 -2.22 5.01 -15.86
N MET A 53 -2.07 6.21 -15.29
CA MET A 53 -2.70 6.62 -14.03
C MET A 53 -4.20 6.87 -14.15
N GLN A 54 -4.76 6.89 -15.36
CA GLN A 54 -6.21 6.98 -15.60
C GLN A 54 -6.89 5.60 -15.62
N ILE A 55 -6.10 4.53 -15.74
CA ILE A 55 -6.56 3.15 -15.96
C ILE A 55 -6.25 2.27 -14.74
N GLU A 56 -5.07 2.46 -14.12
CA GLU A 56 -4.71 1.71 -12.92
C GLU A 56 -5.55 2.17 -11.73
N LYS A 57 -6.18 1.23 -11.03
CA LYS A 57 -6.80 1.44 -9.72
C LYS A 57 -5.91 0.74 -8.71
N ASP A 58 -4.94 1.48 -8.17
CA ASP A 58 -4.06 0.94 -7.15
C ASP A 58 -4.91 0.57 -5.93
N HIS A 59 -4.71 -0.64 -5.45
CA HIS A 59 -5.33 -1.14 -4.22
C HIS A 59 -4.25 -1.86 -3.44
N VAL A 60 -4.25 -1.68 -2.13
CA VAL A 60 -3.29 -2.33 -1.25
C VAL A 60 -3.90 -3.58 -0.63
N GLU A 61 -3.12 -4.65 -0.64
CA GLU A 61 -3.40 -5.88 0.08
C GLU A 61 -2.63 -5.86 1.41
N LEU A 62 -3.33 -5.98 2.54
CA LEU A 62 -2.71 -6.16 3.85
C LEU A 62 -2.39 -7.65 4.06
N LEU A 63 -1.10 -7.97 4.20
CA LEU A 63 -0.64 -9.35 4.42
C LEU A 63 -0.44 -9.69 5.89
N SER A 64 -0.20 -8.69 6.75
CA SER A 64 0.08 -8.90 8.18
C SER A 64 -0.26 -7.66 9.01
N GLY A 65 -0.21 -7.82 10.34
CA GLY A 65 -0.24 -6.70 11.30
C GLY A 65 -1.60 -6.08 11.56
N VAL A 66 -2.63 -6.47 10.80
CA VAL A 66 -4.02 -6.02 10.97
C VAL A 66 -4.96 -7.22 10.98
N ARG A 67 -5.91 -7.23 11.91
CA ARG A 67 -6.96 -8.25 11.97
C ARG A 67 -8.24 -7.63 12.50
N LEU A 68 -9.38 -7.98 11.87
CA LEU A 68 -10.70 -7.45 12.23
C LEU A 68 -10.76 -5.91 12.26
N GLY A 69 -10.00 -5.26 11.35
CA GLY A 69 -9.97 -3.80 11.25
C GLY A 69 -9.10 -3.11 12.31
N GLU A 70 -8.31 -3.85 13.09
CA GLU A 70 -7.43 -3.28 14.12
C GLU A 70 -5.98 -3.76 13.96
N THR A 71 -5.03 -2.87 14.28
CA THR A 71 -3.61 -3.19 14.31
C THR A 71 -3.28 -4.13 15.48
N LEU A 72 -2.33 -5.05 15.25
CA LEU A 72 -1.94 -6.06 16.23
C LEU A 72 -0.65 -5.73 16.99
N GLY A 73 0.04 -4.65 16.63
CA GLY A 73 1.36 -4.32 17.16
C GLY A 73 2.52 -5.07 16.47
N SER A 74 2.21 -6.12 15.71
CA SER A 74 3.17 -6.79 14.83
C SER A 74 3.39 -5.98 13.54
N PRO A 75 4.49 -6.24 12.80
CA PRO A 75 4.75 -5.55 11.54
C PRO A 75 3.59 -5.63 10.55
N ILE A 76 3.26 -4.50 9.95
CA ILE A 76 2.22 -4.39 8.92
C ILE A 76 2.91 -4.48 7.55
N SER A 77 2.59 -5.54 6.82
CA SER A 77 3.05 -5.75 5.45
C SER A 77 1.93 -5.39 4.48
N MET A 78 2.26 -4.54 3.52
CA MET A 78 1.37 -4.03 2.48
C MET A 78 1.93 -4.38 1.10
N VAL A 79 1.05 -4.76 0.17
CA VAL A 79 1.42 -5.06 -1.22
C VAL A 79 0.48 -4.37 -2.20
N ILE A 80 1.05 -3.70 -3.20
CA ILE A 80 0.32 -3.13 -4.34
C ILE A 80 0.78 -3.87 -5.59
N ARG A 81 -0.12 -4.61 -6.25
CA ARG A 81 0.22 -5.38 -7.45
C ARG A 81 0.24 -4.48 -8.68
N ASN A 82 1.31 -4.57 -9.48
CA ASN A 82 1.40 -3.85 -10.74
C ASN A 82 0.55 -4.58 -11.79
N ARG A 83 -0.56 -3.97 -12.21
CA ARG A 83 -1.46 -4.57 -13.21
C ARG A 83 -0.81 -4.68 -14.59
N ASP A 84 0.08 -3.74 -14.90
CA ASP A 84 0.78 -3.71 -16.18
C ASP A 84 1.86 -4.80 -16.31
N TRP A 85 2.23 -5.50 -15.22
CA TRP A 85 3.29 -6.53 -15.24
C TRP A 85 3.10 -7.57 -16.35
N GLU A 86 1.87 -8.00 -16.64
CA GLU A 86 1.57 -8.97 -17.69
C GLU A 86 1.99 -8.50 -19.09
N ASN A 87 2.05 -7.18 -19.33
CA ASN A 87 2.50 -6.62 -20.62
C ASN A 87 4.04 -6.50 -20.71
N TRP A 88 4.75 -6.75 -19.61
CA TRP A 88 6.21 -6.69 -19.52
C TRP A 88 6.87 -8.06 -19.39
N THR A 89 6.09 -9.14 -19.40
CA THR A 89 6.56 -10.55 -19.48
C THR A 89 6.46 -11.10 -20.89
#